data_AF-A0A949GNJ7-F1
#
_entry.id   AF-A0A949GNJ7-F1
#
_cell.length_a   1.000
_cell.length_b   1.000
_cell.length_c   1.000
_cell.angle_alpha   90.00
_cell.angle_beta   90.00
_cell.angle_gamma   90.00
#
_symmetry.space_group_name_H-M   'P 1'
#
loop_
_entity.id
_entity.type
_entity.pdbx_description
1 polymer ?
#
loop_
_entity_poly.entity_id
_entity_poly.type
_entity_poly.pdbx_seq_one_letter_code
_entity_poly.pdbx_strand_id
1 'polypeptide(L)'
;MTASPSLVFVVGAGASKAMSPNMPVGTELAERIATALAEEFGGDQPAMSGPISQALEKMQNGLNDNRIRAANQIRYAIARKDSIDDLLDEWSDQKEMLEVAKIAITHVILKSEVESHLARKSTNDDAFLSTIGELHRTWLARIARHVGPRLPRRALAQALQDVGFVIFNYDRYVEQMLFGELRCQGMEKSAAYYAVEHLPIVHVYGSVCPFGATAVAPFGKESLFLMPLYQGIRTYTERSYNGPELAKMRDMLAGAKRTVFLGFGFHPTNMTHLTSYGLNMQGQFYGACPHSNPGRFEAAKRLLYAGPLEAQTKNLTEMDCAQFIESYRAELFGT
;
A
#
# COMPACT_ATOMS: atom_id res chain seq x y z
N MET A 1 19.64 5.87 -17.91
CA MET A 1 18.23 5.46 -17.78
C MET A 1 18.23 3.99 -17.42
N THR A 2 17.81 3.63 -16.21
CA THR A 2 17.59 2.23 -15.83
C THR A 2 16.40 1.70 -16.64
N ALA A 3 16.51 0.48 -17.19
CA ALA A 3 15.40 -0.13 -17.92
C ALA A 3 14.20 -0.32 -16.98
N SER A 4 12.97 -0.16 -17.50
CA SER A 4 11.74 -0.46 -16.74
C SER A 4 11.74 -1.91 -16.26
N PRO A 5 11.24 -2.18 -15.04
CA PRO A 5 11.24 -3.53 -14.48
C PRO A 5 10.39 -4.48 -15.33
N SER A 6 10.91 -5.69 -15.55
CA SER A 6 10.24 -6.70 -16.37
C SER A 6 9.07 -7.38 -15.63
N LEU A 7 9.14 -7.43 -14.30
CA LEU A 7 8.14 -7.99 -13.40
C LEU A 7 7.59 -6.88 -12.49
N VAL A 8 6.27 -6.67 -12.52
CA VAL A 8 5.60 -5.67 -11.67
C VAL A 8 4.56 -6.34 -10.78
N PHE A 9 4.62 -6.06 -9.48
CA PHE A 9 3.62 -6.44 -8.51
C PHE A 9 2.66 -5.28 -8.27
N VAL A 10 1.37 -5.50 -8.50
CA VAL A 10 0.28 -4.62 -8.09
C VAL A 10 -0.22 -5.10 -6.74
N VAL A 11 0.04 -4.32 -5.69
CA VAL A 11 -0.15 -4.73 -4.30
C VAL A 11 -1.35 -4.01 -3.70
N GLY A 12 -2.32 -4.79 -3.23
CA GLY A 12 -3.46 -4.29 -2.46
C GLY A 12 -3.37 -4.61 -0.97
N ALA A 13 -4.35 -4.13 -0.20
CA ALA A 13 -4.31 -4.19 1.26
C ALA A 13 -4.34 -5.63 1.81
N GLY A 14 -4.92 -6.56 1.05
CA GLY A 14 -4.90 -7.99 1.38
C GLY A 14 -3.47 -8.57 1.47
N ALA A 15 -2.51 -7.99 0.75
CA ALA A 15 -1.13 -8.45 0.78
C ALA A 15 -0.41 -8.06 2.08
N SER A 16 -0.71 -6.87 2.63
CA SER A 16 -0.23 -6.46 3.97
C SER A 16 -0.92 -7.30 5.05
N LYS A 17 -2.25 -7.53 4.94
CA LYS A 17 -3.03 -8.40 5.84
C LYS A 17 -2.47 -9.82 5.92
N ALA A 18 -2.07 -10.38 4.77
CA ALA A 18 -1.48 -11.73 4.70
C ALA A 18 -0.15 -11.86 5.47
N MET A 19 0.55 -10.75 5.71
CA MET A 19 1.79 -10.74 6.51
C MET A 19 1.56 -10.35 7.96
N SER A 20 0.55 -9.51 8.24
CA SER A 20 0.19 -9.14 9.61
C SER A 20 -1.34 -8.94 9.75
N PRO A 21 -2.00 -9.67 10.66
CA PRO A 21 -3.47 -9.67 10.79
C PRO A 21 -4.04 -8.33 11.26
N ASN A 22 -3.21 -7.46 11.84
CA ASN A 22 -3.63 -6.14 12.33
C ASN A 22 -3.64 -5.07 11.23
N MET A 23 -3.07 -5.35 10.05
CA MET A 23 -3.13 -4.41 8.92
C MET A 23 -4.55 -4.40 8.35
N PRO A 24 -5.17 -3.23 8.15
CA PRO A 24 -6.55 -3.17 7.69
C PRO A 24 -6.66 -3.38 6.18
N VAL A 25 -7.70 -4.11 5.76
CA VAL A 25 -8.19 -4.07 4.36
C VAL A 25 -9.25 -2.96 4.19
N GLY A 26 -9.72 -2.69 2.97
CA GLY A 26 -10.57 -1.52 2.68
C GLY A 26 -11.77 -1.32 3.61
N THR A 27 -12.57 -2.37 3.86
CA THR A 27 -13.72 -2.30 4.78
C THR A 27 -13.30 -2.14 6.25
N GLU A 28 -12.26 -2.86 6.68
CA GLU A 28 -11.71 -2.72 8.04
C GLU A 28 -11.12 -1.33 8.29
N LEU A 29 -10.49 -0.73 7.27
CA LEU A 29 -9.96 0.64 7.33
C LEU A 29 -11.12 1.63 7.50
N ALA A 30 -12.19 1.47 6.72
CA ALA A 30 -13.39 2.29 6.83
C ALA A 30 -14.01 2.21 8.22
N GLU A 31 -14.16 1.00 8.78
CA GLU A 31 -14.69 0.78 10.13
C GLU A 31 -13.81 1.43 11.20
N ARG A 32 -12.48 1.27 11.11
CA ARG A 32 -11.53 1.87 12.05
C ARG A 32 -11.54 3.40 11.98
N ILE A 33 -11.66 3.99 10.79
CA ILE A 33 -11.80 5.45 10.61
C ILE A 33 -13.12 5.93 11.23
N ALA A 34 -14.24 5.26 10.94
CA ALA A 34 -15.53 5.61 11.52
C ALA A 34 -15.50 5.55 13.05
N THR A 35 -14.83 4.54 13.60
CA THR A 35 -14.67 4.35 15.05
C THR A 35 -13.82 5.46 15.66
N ALA A 36 -12.64 5.75 15.11
CA ALA A 36 -11.76 6.82 15.59
C ALA A 36 -12.46 8.19 15.57
N LEU A 37 -13.21 8.49 14.51
CA LEU A 37 -14.00 9.72 14.43
C LEU A 37 -15.18 9.73 15.43
N ALA A 38 -15.81 8.58 15.67
CA ALA A 38 -16.89 8.47 16.66
C ALA A 38 -16.38 8.69 18.10
N GLU A 39 -15.21 8.17 18.42
CA GLU A 39 -14.56 8.34 19.73
C GLU A 39 -14.24 9.81 20.03
N GLU A 40 -13.78 10.56 19.03
CA GLU A 40 -13.38 11.97 19.24
C GLU A 40 -14.52 12.98 19.06
N PHE A 41 -15.44 12.75 18.11
CA PHE A 41 -16.44 13.73 17.67
C PHE A 41 -17.90 13.25 17.84
N GLY A 42 -18.12 12.03 18.33
CA GLY A 42 -19.45 11.47 18.54
C GLY A 42 -20.08 11.82 19.89
N GLY A 43 -21.40 11.68 19.97
CA GLY A 43 -22.18 11.87 21.20
C GLY A 43 -22.57 13.33 21.47
N ASP A 44 -23.36 13.53 22.53
CA ASP A 44 -23.83 14.87 22.95
C ASP A 44 -22.70 15.71 23.59
N GLN A 45 -21.67 15.05 24.10
CA GLN A 45 -20.47 15.67 24.66
C GLN A 45 -19.22 15.00 24.06
N PRO A 46 -18.77 15.46 22.87
CA PRO A 46 -17.61 14.87 22.20
C PRO A 46 -16.34 15.16 22.99
N ALA A 47 -15.42 14.19 23.05
CA ALA A 47 -14.18 14.30 23.81
C ALA A 47 -13.25 15.41 23.26
N MET A 48 -13.17 15.53 21.93
CA MET A 48 -12.37 16.53 21.20
C MET A 48 -10.95 16.73 21.73
N SER A 49 -10.34 15.66 22.27
CA SER A 49 -9.01 15.71 22.89
C SER A 49 -8.06 14.64 22.35
N GLY A 50 -8.48 13.91 21.32
CA GLY A 50 -7.72 12.82 20.71
C GLY A 50 -6.74 13.30 19.63
N PRO A 51 -5.98 12.36 19.03
CA PRO A 51 -4.97 12.70 18.03
C PRO A 51 -5.52 13.43 16.80
N ILE A 52 -6.73 13.11 16.35
CA ILE A 52 -7.33 13.72 15.14
C ILE A 52 -7.71 15.17 15.43
N SER A 53 -8.44 15.43 16.51
CA SER A 53 -8.82 16.78 16.96
C SER A 53 -7.59 17.65 17.22
N GLN A 54 -6.58 17.14 17.94
CA GLN A 54 -5.32 17.86 18.16
C GLN A 54 -4.58 18.20 16.85
N ALA A 55 -4.66 17.33 15.83
CA ALA A 55 -4.06 17.61 14.53
C ALA A 55 -4.83 18.71 13.78
N LEU A 56 -6.17 18.68 13.82
CA LEU A 56 -7.05 19.69 13.22
C LEU A 56 -6.88 21.05 13.89
N GLU A 57 -6.71 21.10 15.22
CA GLU A 57 -6.42 22.34 15.96
C GLU A 57 -5.15 23.04 15.49
N LYS A 58 -4.13 22.27 15.08
CA LYS A 58 -2.85 22.79 14.57
C LYS A 58 -2.93 23.29 13.12
N MET A 59 -4.04 23.04 12.41
CA MET A 59 -4.21 23.52 11.04
C MET A 59 -4.59 24.99 11.00
N GLN A 60 -4.43 25.61 9.82
CA GLN A 60 -5.01 26.92 9.56
C GLN A 60 -6.52 26.88 9.83
N ASN A 61 -7.03 27.86 10.58
CA ASN A 61 -8.42 27.96 11.08
C ASN A 61 -8.84 26.91 12.12
N GLY A 62 -7.90 26.13 12.67
CA GLY A 62 -8.07 25.26 13.84
C GLY A 62 -9.23 24.26 13.76
N LEU A 63 -9.57 23.63 14.89
CA LEU A 63 -10.78 22.84 14.96
C LEU A 63 -11.99 23.79 14.97
N ASN A 64 -12.86 23.66 13.97
CA ASN A 64 -14.03 24.53 13.79
C ASN A 64 -15.26 23.71 13.40
N ASP A 65 -16.43 24.35 13.41
CA ASP A 65 -17.71 23.70 13.14
C ASP A 65 -17.78 22.98 11.79
N ASN A 66 -17.11 23.50 10.74
CA ASN A 66 -17.08 22.84 9.43
C ASN A 66 -16.35 21.49 9.53
N ARG A 67 -15.20 21.45 10.20
CA ARG A 67 -14.41 20.23 10.40
C ARG A 67 -15.12 19.23 11.32
N ILE A 68 -15.83 19.70 12.34
CA ILE A 68 -16.65 18.84 13.22
C ILE A 68 -17.84 18.24 12.43
N ARG A 69 -18.51 19.05 11.60
CA ARG A 69 -19.55 18.56 10.68
C ARG A 69 -18.97 17.54 9.69
N ALA A 70 -17.78 17.82 9.13
CA ALA A 70 -17.10 16.91 8.21
C ALA A 70 -16.77 15.57 8.86
N ALA A 71 -16.21 15.56 10.07
CA ALA A 71 -15.93 14.34 10.84
C ALA A 71 -17.20 13.49 11.04
N ASN A 72 -18.29 14.12 11.43
CA ASN A 72 -19.58 13.44 11.59
C ASN A 72 -20.12 12.90 10.26
N GLN A 73 -20.04 13.68 9.18
CA GLN A 73 -20.51 13.26 7.87
C GLN A 73 -19.69 12.08 7.31
N ILE A 74 -18.36 12.10 7.46
CA ILE A 74 -17.48 10.98 7.09
C ILE A 74 -17.88 9.72 7.84
N ARG A 75 -18.08 9.80 9.17
CA ARG A 75 -18.47 8.67 10.01
C ARG A 75 -19.72 7.95 9.47
N TYR A 76 -20.72 8.68 9.00
CA TYR A 76 -21.96 8.09 8.48
C TYR A 76 -21.82 7.59 7.04
N ALA A 77 -21.08 8.30 6.19
CA ALA A 77 -20.99 7.98 4.77
C ALA A 77 -20.00 6.85 4.46
N ILE A 78 -18.90 6.75 5.22
CA ILE A 78 -17.82 5.81 4.93
C ILE A 78 -18.28 4.34 4.98
N ALA A 79 -19.24 4.02 5.85
CA ALA A 79 -19.84 2.69 5.94
C ALA A 79 -20.70 2.31 4.72
N ARG A 80 -21.05 3.29 3.87
CA ARG A 80 -21.82 3.10 2.63
C ARG A 80 -20.93 2.99 1.39
N LYS A 81 -19.61 3.07 1.56
CA LYS A 81 -18.63 3.00 0.48
C LYS A 81 -17.86 1.70 0.53
N ASP A 82 -17.46 1.25 -0.65
CA ASP A 82 -16.62 0.06 -0.83
C ASP A 82 -15.16 0.30 -0.46
N SER A 83 -14.71 1.56 -0.54
CA SER A 83 -13.39 2.00 -0.14
C SER A 83 -13.42 3.45 0.37
N ILE A 84 -12.43 3.83 1.17
CA ILE A 84 -12.22 5.23 1.56
C ILE A 84 -11.87 6.11 0.35
N ASP A 85 -11.24 5.52 -0.67
CA ASP A 85 -10.82 6.24 -1.88
C ASP A 85 -12.03 6.75 -2.68
N ASP A 86 -13.09 5.93 -2.78
CA ASP A 86 -14.34 6.36 -3.43
C ASP A 86 -15.02 7.50 -2.68
N LEU A 87 -14.85 7.56 -1.35
CA LEU A 87 -15.35 8.66 -0.53
C LEU A 87 -14.56 9.95 -0.79
N LEU A 88 -13.23 9.85 -0.83
CA LEU A 88 -12.34 11.00 -1.11
C LEU A 88 -12.56 11.55 -2.52
N ASP A 89 -12.85 10.70 -3.50
CA ASP A 89 -13.11 11.12 -4.87
C ASP A 89 -14.45 11.87 -5.00
N GLU A 90 -15.52 11.34 -4.38
CA GLU A 90 -16.85 11.96 -4.39
C GLU A 90 -16.85 13.36 -3.76
N TRP A 91 -16.03 13.58 -2.73
CA TRP A 91 -15.94 14.85 -2.02
C TRP A 91 -14.66 15.63 -2.30
N SER A 92 -14.09 15.42 -3.48
CA SER A 92 -12.84 16.03 -3.90
C SER A 92 -12.88 17.57 -3.99
N ASP A 93 -14.07 18.16 -4.01
CA ASP A 93 -14.33 19.61 -3.98
C ASP A 93 -14.53 20.17 -2.56
N GLN A 94 -14.73 19.32 -1.56
CA GLN A 94 -15.01 19.72 -0.18
C GLN A 94 -13.73 19.66 0.67
N LYS A 95 -13.06 20.80 0.82
CA LYS A 95 -11.76 20.92 1.49
C LYS A 95 -11.75 20.29 2.89
N GLU A 96 -12.69 20.66 3.77
CA GLU A 96 -12.73 20.16 5.15
C GLU A 96 -12.98 18.64 5.21
N MET A 97 -13.74 18.08 4.26
CA MET A 97 -13.96 16.63 4.16
C MET A 97 -12.64 15.92 3.86
N LEU A 98 -11.87 16.43 2.88
CA LEU A 98 -10.58 15.86 2.53
C LEU A 98 -9.56 15.96 3.66
N GLU A 99 -9.47 17.12 4.32
CA GLU A 99 -8.55 17.32 5.44
C GLU A 99 -8.83 16.33 6.59
N VAL A 100 -10.09 16.24 7.02
CA VAL A 100 -10.48 15.35 8.12
C VAL A 100 -10.28 13.88 7.74
N ALA A 101 -10.71 13.48 6.53
CA ALA A 101 -10.57 12.10 6.08
C ALA A 101 -9.10 11.67 5.99
N LYS A 102 -8.22 12.50 5.41
CA LYS A 102 -6.79 12.19 5.29
C LYS A 102 -6.08 12.12 6.64
N ILE A 103 -6.41 13.01 7.57
CA ILE A 103 -5.87 12.93 8.94
C ILE A 103 -6.33 11.64 9.62
N ALA A 104 -7.60 11.25 9.47
CA ALA A 104 -8.12 10.02 10.04
C ALA A 104 -7.46 8.76 9.42
N ILE A 105 -7.28 8.72 8.09
CA ILE A 105 -6.52 7.65 7.40
C ILE A 105 -5.10 7.58 7.98
N THR A 106 -4.43 8.72 8.07
CA THR A 106 -3.05 8.80 8.58
C THR A 106 -2.97 8.26 10.00
N HIS A 107 -3.89 8.68 10.88
CA HIS A 107 -3.96 8.18 12.25
C HIS A 107 -4.15 6.66 12.32
N VAL A 108 -5.14 6.13 11.61
CA VAL A 108 -5.49 4.70 11.66
C VAL A 108 -4.39 3.82 11.05
N ILE A 109 -3.76 4.26 9.96
CA ILE A 109 -2.67 3.52 9.32
C ILE A 109 -1.43 3.51 10.22
N LEU A 110 -1.03 4.66 10.80
CA LEU A 110 0.10 4.69 11.74
C LEU A 110 -0.14 3.82 12.97
N LYS A 111 -1.36 3.84 13.53
CA LYS A 111 -1.76 2.94 14.61
C LYS A 111 -1.64 1.47 14.19
N SER A 112 -2.06 1.13 12.97
CA SER A 112 -1.96 -0.22 12.43
C SER A 112 -0.50 -0.65 12.21
N GLU A 113 0.38 0.25 11.79
CA GLU A 113 1.83 -0.02 11.69
C GLU A 113 2.42 -0.33 13.06
N VAL A 114 2.06 0.41 14.12
CA VAL A 114 2.49 0.16 15.51
C VAL A 114 2.02 -1.21 16.00
N GLU A 115 0.78 -1.59 15.67
CA GLU A 115 0.20 -2.87 16.07
C GLU A 115 0.67 -4.05 15.22
N SER A 116 1.42 -3.78 14.14
CA SER A 116 1.86 -4.78 13.20
C SER A 116 2.88 -5.75 13.81
N HIS A 117 2.98 -6.95 13.23
CA HIS A 117 3.88 -8.00 13.74
C HIS A 117 5.34 -7.53 13.77
N LEU A 118 5.76 -6.78 12.74
CA LEU A 118 7.11 -6.21 12.64
C LEU A 118 7.37 -5.23 13.77
N ALA A 119 6.46 -4.30 14.04
CA ALA A 119 6.68 -3.27 15.04
C ALA A 119 6.68 -3.84 16.47
N ARG A 120 5.71 -4.69 16.80
CA ARG A 120 5.51 -5.20 18.17
C ARG A 120 6.66 -6.05 18.69
N LYS A 121 7.34 -6.79 17.81
CA LYS A 121 8.45 -7.69 18.20
C LYS A 121 9.83 -7.04 18.07
N SER A 122 9.93 -5.86 17.47
CA SER A 122 11.22 -5.22 17.15
C SER A 122 11.63 -4.19 18.21
N THR A 123 12.05 -4.69 19.37
CA THR A 123 12.51 -3.83 20.48
C THR A 123 13.91 -3.26 20.25
N ASN A 124 14.74 -3.95 19.47
CA ASN A 124 16.09 -3.55 19.05
C ASN A 124 16.41 -4.15 17.67
N ASP A 125 17.61 -3.89 17.14
CA ASP A 125 18.03 -4.35 15.81
C ASP A 125 18.07 -5.90 15.72
N ASP A 126 18.54 -6.62 16.74
CA ASP A 126 18.57 -8.10 16.74
C ASP A 126 17.16 -8.72 16.75
N ALA A 127 16.26 -8.16 17.57
CA ALA A 127 14.87 -8.57 17.64
C ALA A 127 14.13 -8.29 16.32
N PHE A 128 14.45 -7.18 15.65
CA PHE A 128 13.95 -6.89 14.31
C PHE A 128 14.39 -7.95 13.31
N LEU A 129 15.67 -8.29 13.26
CA LEU A 129 16.20 -9.32 12.34
C LEU A 129 15.61 -10.70 12.64
N SER A 130 15.44 -11.05 13.91
CA SER A 130 14.76 -12.29 14.31
C SER A 130 13.32 -12.32 13.81
N THR A 131 12.60 -11.21 13.93
CA THR A 131 11.22 -11.08 13.44
C THR A 131 11.13 -11.23 11.93
N ILE A 132 12.07 -10.66 11.18
CA ILE A 132 12.17 -10.86 9.72
C ILE A 132 12.38 -12.35 9.39
N GLY A 133 13.26 -13.03 10.15
CA GLY A 133 13.46 -14.48 10.03
C GLY A 133 12.19 -15.30 10.26
N GLU A 134 11.33 -14.90 11.20
CA GLU A 134 10.03 -15.56 11.43
C GLU A 134 9.07 -15.38 10.24
N LEU A 135 9.16 -14.24 9.55
CA LEU A 135 8.33 -13.90 8.39
C LEU A 135 8.82 -14.51 7.07
N HIS A 136 9.80 -15.43 7.09
CA HIS A 136 10.37 -16.10 5.91
C HIS A 136 9.36 -16.87 5.03
N ARG A 137 8.14 -17.11 5.54
CA ARG A 137 7.05 -17.78 4.82
C ARG A 137 6.09 -16.82 4.15
N THR A 138 6.20 -15.52 4.38
CA THR A 138 5.37 -14.50 3.73
C THR A 138 5.65 -14.43 2.23
N TRP A 139 4.71 -13.86 1.47
CA TRP A 139 4.86 -13.73 0.02
C TRP A 139 6.09 -12.88 -0.35
N LEU A 140 6.35 -11.80 0.39
CA LEU A 140 7.45 -10.88 0.11
C LEU A 140 8.82 -11.49 0.43
N ALA A 141 8.92 -12.24 1.53
CA ALA A 141 10.12 -13.02 1.84
C ALA A 141 10.40 -14.09 0.76
N ARG A 142 9.37 -14.70 0.18
CA ARG A 142 9.52 -15.62 -0.96
C ARG A 142 10.01 -14.90 -2.21
N ILE A 143 9.51 -13.70 -2.52
CA ILE A 143 10.05 -12.88 -3.62
C ILE A 143 11.55 -12.62 -3.39
N ALA A 144 11.94 -12.15 -2.21
CA ALA A 144 13.34 -11.88 -1.88
C ALA A 144 14.24 -13.13 -2.01
N ARG A 145 13.70 -14.31 -1.70
CA ARG A 145 14.40 -15.59 -1.88
C ARG A 145 14.60 -15.99 -3.34
N HIS A 146 13.65 -15.70 -4.22
CA HIS A 146 13.64 -16.23 -5.59
C HIS A 146 14.10 -15.23 -6.66
N VAL A 147 14.04 -13.93 -6.38
CA VAL A 147 14.48 -12.90 -7.32
C VAL A 147 15.97 -13.03 -7.64
N GLY A 148 16.33 -12.76 -8.89
CA GLY A 148 17.71 -12.81 -9.39
C GLY A 148 18.40 -14.14 -9.11
N PRO A 149 17.93 -15.29 -9.63
CA PRO A 149 18.45 -16.60 -9.26
C PRO A 149 19.94 -16.83 -9.58
N ARG A 150 20.50 -16.05 -10.51
CA ARG A 150 21.92 -16.07 -10.87
C ARG A 150 22.78 -15.12 -10.04
N LEU A 151 22.18 -14.35 -9.14
CA LEU A 151 22.86 -13.42 -8.25
C LEU A 151 23.02 -14.05 -6.86
N PRO A 152 24.16 -13.82 -6.18
CA PRO A 152 24.32 -14.22 -4.79
C PRO A 152 23.30 -13.46 -3.92
N ARG A 153 22.82 -14.07 -2.83
CA ARG A 153 21.78 -13.46 -1.99
C ARG A 153 22.18 -12.10 -1.39
N ARG A 154 23.48 -11.88 -1.13
CA ARG A 154 24.03 -10.56 -0.74
C ARG A 154 23.81 -9.44 -1.77
N ALA A 155 23.53 -9.78 -3.03
CA ALA A 155 23.20 -8.84 -4.10
C ALA A 155 21.67 -8.65 -4.27
N LEU A 156 20.88 -8.93 -3.22
CA LEU A 156 19.41 -8.80 -3.24
C LEU A 156 18.95 -7.41 -3.72
N ALA A 157 19.59 -6.32 -3.29
CA ALA A 157 19.24 -4.97 -3.74
C ALA A 157 19.36 -4.83 -5.27
N GLN A 158 20.39 -5.43 -5.89
CA GLN A 158 20.55 -5.45 -7.34
C GLN A 158 19.45 -6.30 -8.00
N ALA A 159 19.11 -7.45 -7.42
CA ALA A 159 18.08 -8.32 -7.95
C ALA A 159 16.69 -7.66 -7.95
N LEU A 160 16.39 -6.86 -6.92
CA LEU A 160 15.13 -6.13 -6.78
C LEU A 160 14.98 -4.94 -7.74
N GLN A 161 16.05 -4.50 -8.43
CA GLN A 161 15.95 -3.41 -9.41
C GLN A 161 15.11 -3.77 -10.64
N ASP A 162 15.00 -5.06 -10.98
CA ASP A 162 14.13 -5.55 -12.07
C ASP A 162 12.72 -5.91 -11.59
N VAL A 163 12.38 -5.59 -10.33
CA VAL A 163 11.08 -5.86 -9.73
C VAL A 163 10.41 -4.57 -9.30
N GLY A 164 9.29 -4.24 -9.97
CA GLY A 164 8.48 -3.09 -9.64
C GLY A 164 7.37 -3.39 -8.64
N PHE A 165 7.02 -2.42 -7.80
CA PHE A 165 5.89 -2.47 -6.89
C PHE A 165 4.99 -1.25 -7.10
N VAL A 166 3.76 -1.49 -7.55
CA VAL A 166 2.69 -0.48 -7.63
C VAL A 166 1.73 -0.77 -6.48
N ILE A 167 1.82 0.03 -5.42
CA ILE A 167 1.16 -0.20 -4.14
C ILE A 167 -0.08 0.69 -4.04
N PHE A 168 -1.23 0.11 -3.73
CA PHE A 168 -2.48 0.84 -3.48
C PHE A 168 -2.76 1.08 -1.99
N ASN A 169 -1.80 0.69 -1.15
CA ASN A 169 -1.90 0.81 0.29
C ASN A 169 -1.24 2.11 0.76
N TYR A 170 -1.70 2.62 1.90
CA TYR A 170 -1.15 3.81 2.55
C TYR A 170 0.02 3.50 3.50
N ASP A 171 0.15 2.24 3.93
CA ASP A 171 1.18 1.77 4.85
C ASP A 171 2.53 1.54 4.16
N ARG A 172 3.60 1.48 4.96
CA ARG A 172 4.98 1.28 4.51
C ARG A 172 5.50 -0.13 4.79
N TYR A 173 4.59 -1.10 4.93
CA TYR A 173 4.95 -2.44 5.41
C TYR A 173 5.81 -3.20 4.39
N VAL A 174 5.59 -3.00 3.09
CA VAL A 174 6.39 -3.60 2.01
C VAL A 174 7.83 -3.11 2.10
N GLU A 175 8.04 -1.80 2.22
CA GLU A 175 9.35 -1.17 2.33
C GLU A 175 10.08 -1.61 3.60
N GLN A 176 9.38 -1.68 4.73
CA GLN A 176 9.95 -2.15 5.99
C GLN A 176 10.38 -3.61 5.93
N MET A 177 9.59 -4.47 5.27
CA MET A 177 9.97 -5.87 5.02
C MET A 177 11.20 -5.96 4.11
N LEU A 178 11.22 -5.23 2.99
CA LEU A 178 12.36 -5.23 2.06
C LEU A 178 13.63 -4.72 2.73
N PHE A 179 13.53 -3.68 3.56
CA PHE A 179 14.62 -3.20 4.40
C PHE A 179 15.13 -4.32 5.32
N GLY A 180 14.22 -5.05 5.98
CA GLY A 180 14.59 -6.19 6.82
C GLY A 180 15.30 -7.31 6.06
N GLU A 181 14.78 -7.70 4.90
CA GLU A 181 15.40 -8.71 4.04
C GLU A 181 16.83 -8.32 3.64
N LEU A 182 17.05 -7.05 3.27
CA LEU A 182 18.40 -6.53 2.97
C LEU A 182 19.32 -6.57 4.19
N ARG A 183 18.84 -6.19 5.37
CA ARG A 183 19.62 -6.26 6.61
C ARG A 183 19.98 -7.71 6.97
N CYS A 184 19.07 -8.67 6.76
CA CYS A 184 19.36 -10.11 6.93
C CYS A 184 20.45 -10.62 5.98
N GLN A 185 20.69 -9.96 4.85
CA GLN A 185 21.82 -10.25 3.96
C GLN A 185 23.14 -9.58 4.39
N GLY A 186 23.18 -8.95 5.57
CA GLY A 186 24.36 -8.29 6.13
C GLY A 186 24.54 -6.85 5.65
N MET A 187 23.53 -6.25 5.01
CA MET A 187 23.60 -4.84 4.62
C MET A 187 23.54 -3.92 5.85
N GLU A 188 24.38 -2.89 5.85
CA GLU A 188 24.37 -1.85 6.88
C GLU A 188 23.06 -1.04 6.81
N LYS A 189 22.62 -0.50 7.94
CA LYS A 189 21.31 0.17 8.10
C LYS A 189 21.11 1.33 7.12
N SER A 190 22.06 2.26 7.04
CA SER A 190 21.95 3.40 6.12
C SER A 190 21.95 2.96 4.65
N ALA A 191 22.77 1.96 4.31
CA ALA A 191 22.80 1.37 2.97
C ALA A 191 21.47 0.68 2.61
N ALA A 192 20.84 -0.01 3.57
CA ALA A 192 19.55 -0.68 3.35
C ALA A 192 18.41 0.33 3.14
N TYR A 193 18.37 1.43 3.91
CA TYR A 193 17.41 2.51 3.67
C TYR A 193 17.59 3.09 2.26
N TYR A 194 18.82 3.46 1.91
CA TYR A 194 19.15 3.99 0.60
C TYR A 194 18.73 3.02 -0.52
N ALA A 195 19.00 1.72 -0.36
CA ALA A 195 18.62 0.72 -1.35
C ALA A 195 17.09 0.68 -1.58
N VAL A 196 16.30 0.64 -0.50
CA VAL A 196 14.82 0.59 -0.59
C VAL A 196 14.25 1.88 -1.19
N GLU A 197 14.75 3.06 -0.81
CA GLU A 197 14.35 4.35 -1.37
C GLU A 197 14.55 4.42 -2.90
N HIS A 198 15.53 3.67 -3.42
CA HIS A 198 15.86 3.60 -4.84
C HIS A 198 15.26 2.40 -5.57
N LEU A 199 14.41 1.60 -4.92
CA LEU A 199 13.67 0.53 -5.60
C LEU A 199 12.54 1.11 -6.48
N PRO A 200 12.02 0.32 -7.44
CA PRO A 200 10.92 0.75 -8.30
C PRO A 200 9.58 0.59 -7.54
N ILE A 201 9.43 1.31 -6.43
CA ILE A 201 8.21 1.36 -5.62
C ILE A 201 7.47 2.65 -5.92
N VAL A 202 6.16 2.56 -6.13
CA VAL A 202 5.25 3.71 -6.26
C VAL A 202 3.96 3.43 -5.51
N HIS A 203 3.52 4.38 -4.68
CA HIS A 203 2.19 4.36 -4.11
C HIS A 203 1.21 5.10 -5.04
N VAL A 204 0.22 4.36 -5.57
CA VAL A 204 -1.06 4.96 -5.99
C VAL A 204 -1.65 5.63 -4.73
N TYR A 205 -2.50 6.64 -4.73
CA TYR A 205 -2.96 7.34 -3.48
C TYR A 205 -1.91 7.91 -2.48
N GLY A 206 -0.60 7.71 -2.66
CA GLY A 206 0.42 8.18 -1.73
C GLY A 206 0.57 7.30 -0.48
N SER A 207 1.31 7.80 0.51
CA SER A 207 1.66 7.05 1.73
C SER A 207 1.64 7.98 2.93
N VAL A 208 1.43 7.43 4.14
CA VAL A 208 1.39 8.21 5.38
C VAL A 208 2.67 8.98 5.67
N CYS A 209 3.80 8.54 5.11
CA CYS A 209 5.09 9.21 5.23
C CYS A 209 6.04 8.61 4.18
N PRO A 210 7.02 9.35 3.65
CA PRO A 210 8.14 8.74 2.95
C PRO A 210 8.83 7.69 3.84
N PHE A 211 9.20 6.55 3.26
CA PHE A 211 10.07 5.57 3.91
C PHE A 211 11.51 6.08 3.89
N GLY A 212 12.26 5.90 4.98
CA GLY A 212 13.66 6.33 5.04
C GLY A 212 14.20 6.58 6.44
N ALA A 213 15.51 6.79 6.53
CA ALA A 213 16.18 7.11 7.79
C ALA A 213 15.79 8.49 8.35
N THR A 214 15.34 9.39 7.49
CA THR A 214 14.91 10.76 7.81
C THR A 214 13.39 10.91 7.87
N ALA A 215 12.65 9.81 7.87
CA ALA A 215 11.19 9.83 7.94
C ALA A 215 10.71 10.57 9.19
N VAL A 216 9.79 11.52 9.01
CA VAL A 216 9.22 12.35 10.08
C VAL A 216 8.51 11.49 11.14
N ALA A 217 7.88 10.40 10.72
CA ALA A 217 7.32 9.38 11.60
C ALA A 217 8.00 8.03 11.30
N PRO A 218 8.83 7.50 12.21
CA PRO A 218 9.40 6.16 12.05
C PRO A 218 8.31 5.09 11.94
N PHE A 219 8.56 4.04 11.14
CA PHE A 219 7.63 2.91 11.04
C PHE A 219 7.40 2.25 12.40
N GLY A 220 6.14 1.93 12.71
CA GLY A 220 5.80 1.14 13.89
C GLY A 220 6.00 1.86 15.23
N LYS A 221 6.16 3.19 15.21
CA LYS A 221 6.22 4.02 16.41
C LYS A 221 5.03 4.97 16.44
N GLU A 222 4.51 5.22 17.64
CA GLU A 222 3.47 6.21 17.82
C GLU A 222 3.95 7.58 17.36
N SER A 223 3.09 8.29 16.62
CA SER A 223 3.35 9.63 16.16
C SER A 223 2.09 10.47 16.34
N LEU A 224 2.27 11.64 16.97
CA LEU A 224 1.24 12.67 17.09
C LEU A 224 1.40 13.75 16.00
N PHE A 225 2.38 13.60 15.10
CA PHE A 225 2.66 14.55 14.02
C PHE A 225 1.77 14.29 12.80
N LEU A 226 0.45 14.20 12.98
CA LEU A 226 -0.46 13.88 11.86
C LEU A 226 -0.56 15.02 10.82
N MET A 227 -0.43 16.27 11.26
CA MET A 227 -0.60 17.46 10.40
C MET A 227 0.39 17.51 9.21
N PRO A 228 1.71 17.32 9.37
CA PRO A 228 2.60 17.25 8.21
C PRO A 228 2.43 15.98 7.37
N LEU A 229 1.88 14.91 7.96
CA LEU A 229 1.83 13.58 7.33
C LEU A 229 0.62 13.38 6.41
N TYR A 230 -0.54 13.96 6.72
CA TYR A 230 -1.74 13.77 5.90
C TYR A 230 -1.60 14.29 4.47
N GLN A 231 -0.65 15.21 4.23
CA GLN A 231 -0.30 15.72 2.89
C GLN A 231 0.30 14.63 1.99
N GLY A 232 0.84 13.56 2.57
CA GLY A 232 1.31 12.39 1.83
C GLY A 232 0.18 11.55 1.24
N ILE A 233 -1.04 11.69 1.77
CA ILE A 233 -2.26 11.05 1.26
C ILE A 233 -2.81 11.90 0.10
N ARG A 234 -2.95 11.30 -1.07
CA ARG A 234 -3.34 11.98 -2.31
C ARG A 234 -4.71 11.51 -2.77
N THR A 235 -5.60 12.47 -3.04
CA THR A 235 -6.82 12.20 -3.80
C THR A 235 -6.50 12.00 -5.28
N TYR A 236 -7.48 11.49 -6.02
CA TYR A 236 -7.35 11.38 -7.47
C TYR A 236 -7.16 12.75 -8.14
N THR A 237 -7.94 13.76 -7.74
CA THR A 237 -7.89 15.11 -8.30
C THR A 237 -6.58 15.86 -8.02
N GLU A 238 -5.91 15.54 -6.91
CA GLU A 238 -4.60 16.13 -6.56
C GLU A 238 -3.44 15.57 -7.39
N ARG A 239 -3.63 14.46 -8.11
CA ARG A 239 -2.67 13.95 -9.11
C ARG A 239 -2.73 14.82 -10.36
N SER A 240 -2.25 16.05 -10.22
CA SER A 240 -1.94 16.91 -11.36
C SER A 240 -1.13 16.11 -12.38
N TYR A 241 -1.60 16.12 -13.62
CA TYR A 241 -1.47 15.08 -14.66
C TYR A 241 -0.06 14.61 -15.09
N ASN A 242 1.06 15.08 -14.51
CA ASN A 242 2.43 14.78 -14.98
C ASN A 242 3.53 14.80 -13.88
N GLY A 243 3.26 14.31 -12.67
CA GLY A 243 4.30 14.18 -11.63
C GLY A 243 5.33 13.07 -11.94
N PRO A 244 6.58 13.17 -11.44
CA PRO A 244 7.64 12.18 -11.71
C PRO A 244 7.29 10.76 -11.23
N GLU A 245 6.56 10.63 -10.11
CA GLU A 245 6.06 9.32 -9.64
C GLU A 245 5.02 8.71 -10.59
N LEU A 246 4.17 9.53 -11.20
CA LEU A 246 3.16 9.07 -12.15
C LEU A 246 3.83 8.60 -13.44
N ALA A 247 4.82 9.33 -13.94
CA ALA A 247 5.66 8.90 -15.05
C ALA A 247 6.37 7.56 -14.74
N LYS A 248 7.02 7.45 -13.57
CA LYS A 248 7.65 6.20 -13.11
C LYS A 248 6.67 5.03 -13.11
N MET A 249 5.47 5.23 -12.57
CA MET A 249 4.43 4.18 -12.55
C MET A 249 3.96 3.80 -13.95
N ARG A 250 3.74 4.77 -14.85
CA ARG A 250 3.38 4.52 -16.25
C ARG A 250 4.46 3.71 -16.96
N ASP A 251 5.72 4.09 -16.80
CA ASP A 251 6.86 3.39 -17.41
C ASP A 251 7.00 1.96 -16.88
N MET A 252 6.75 1.74 -15.58
CA MET A 252 6.71 0.41 -14.98
C MET A 252 5.56 -0.43 -15.55
N LEU A 253 4.34 0.09 -15.55
CA LEU A 253 3.15 -0.64 -16.00
C LEU A 253 3.18 -0.96 -17.50
N ALA A 254 3.64 -0.03 -18.32
CA ALA A 254 3.75 -0.20 -19.77
C ALA A 254 4.92 -1.11 -20.17
N GLY A 255 6.05 -1.03 -19.44
CA GLY A 255 7.24 -1.84 -19.70
C GLY A 255 7.17 -3.28 -19.15
N ALA A 256 6.25 -3.55 -18.23
CA ALA A 256 6.12 -4.86 -17.58
C ALA A 256 5.81 -5.96 -18.60
N LYS A 257 6.62 -7.02 -18.60
CA LYS A 257 6.30 -8.27 -19.31
C LYS A 257 5.29 -9.10 -18.53
N ARG A 258 5.37 -9.04 -17.20
CA ARG A 258 4.49 -9.74 -16.27
C ARG A 258 3.97 -8.79 -15.22
N THR A 259 2.67 -8.79 -15.03
CA THR A 259 2.01 -8.07 -13.93
C THR A 259 1.37 -9.09 -12.99
N VAL A 260 1.68 -8.97 -11.69
CA VAL A 260 1.19 -9.86 -10.63
C VAL A 260 0.32 -9.07 -9.65
N PHE A 261 -0.95 -9.42 -9.52
CA PHE A 261 -1.86 -8.83 -8.55
C PHE A 261 -1.82 -9.61 -7.22
N LEU A 262 -1.47 -8.96 -6.11
CA LEU A 262 -1.41 -9.60 -4.79
C LEU A 262 -2.34 -8.90 -3.81
N GLY A 263 -3.25 -9.67 -3.19
CA GLY A 263 -4.19 -9.17 -2.19
C GLY A 263 -5.02 -7.98 -2.67
N PHE A 264 -5.32 -7.95 -3.97
CA PHE A 264 -5.92 -6.83 -4.66
C PHE A 264 -7.43 -7.02 -4.81
N GLY A 265 -8.23 -6.08 -4.32
CA GLY A 265 -9.69 -6.20 -4.29
C GLY A 265 -10.40 -5.96 -5.64
N PHE A 266 -9.65 -5.65 -6.70
CA PHE A 266 -10.17 -5.33 -8.04
C PHE A 266 -11.30 -4.29 -8.06
N HIS A 267 -11.16 -3.24 -7.24
CA HIS A 267 -12.12 -2.14 -7.24
C HIS A 267 -12.23 -1.54 -8.66
N PRO A 268 -13.44 -1.28 -9.20
CA PRO A 268 -13.61 -0.75 -10.56
C PRO A 268 -12.80 0.53 -10.81
N THR A 269 -12.76 1.43 -9.83
CA THR A 269 -11.98 2.67 -9.86
C THR A 269 -10.48 2.36 -10.02
N ASN A 270 -9.93 1.46 -9.20
CA ASN A 270 -8.52 1.07 -9.26
C ASN A 270 -8.17 0.39 -10.60
N MET A 271 -9.07 -0.42 -11.15
CA MET A 271 -8.88 -1.05 -12.45
C MET A 271 -8.89 -0.04 -13.60
N THR A 272 -9.80 0.94 -13.55
CA THR A 272 -9.84 2.07 -14.48
C THR A 272 -8.55 2.88 -14.42
N HIS A 273 -8.02 3.09 -13.22
CA HIS A 273 -6.74 3.76 -13.04
C HIS A 273 -5.58 2.98 -13.65
N LEU A 274 -5.48 1.68 -13.38
CA LEU A 274 -4.38 0.87 -13.93
C LEU A 274 -4.38 0.90 -15.47
N THR A 275 -5.54 0.76 -16.09
CA THR A 275 -5.65 0.81 -17.55
C THR A 275 -5.37 2.20 -18.10
N SER A 276 -5.83 3.28 -17.46
CA SER A 276 -5.54 4.66 -17.88
C SER A 276 -4.06 5.05 -17.67
N TYR A 277 -3.37 4.37 -16.76
CA TYR A 277 -1.94 4.51 -16.54
C TYR A 277 -1.08 3.60 -17.42
N GLY A 278 -1.66 2.93 -18.42
CA GLY A 278 -0.89 2.21 -19.42
C GLY A 278 -0.47 0.81 -19.00
N LEU A 279 -1.27 0.14 -18.15
CA LEU A 279 -1.12 -1.30 -17.91
C LEU A 279 -0.92 -2.05 -19.24
N ASN A 280 0.19 -2.76 -19.36
CA ASN A 280 0.51 -3.50 -20.58
C ASN A 280 -0.45 -4.68 -20.79
N MET A 281 -1.54 -4.43 -21.52
CA MET A 281 -2.55 -5.44 -21.89
C MET A 281 -2.02 -6.53 -22.83
N GLN A 282 -0.80 -6.37 -23.36
CA GLN A 282 -0.13 -7.40 -24.16
C GLN A 282 0.71 -8.37 -23.30
N GLY A 283 0.96 -8.03 -22.03
CA GLY A 283 1.77 -8.82 -21.10
C GLY A 283 1.06 -10.03 -20.51
N GLN A 284 1.76 -10.72 -19.61
CA GLN A 284 1.20 -11.84 -18.84
C GLN A 284 0.61 -11.35 -17.53
N PHE A 285 -0.53 -11.93 -17.14
CA PHE A 285 -1.23 -11.57 -15.90
C PHE A 285 -1.28 -12.75 -14.94
N TYR A 286 -0.94 -12.46 -13.70
CA TYR A 286 -0.85 -13.39 -12.59
C TYR A 286 -1.52 -12.75 -11.39
N GLY A 287 -2.04 -13.54 -10.44
CA GLY A 287 -2.42 -12.95 -9.18
C GLY A 287 -3.13 -13.87 -8.21
N ALA A 288 -3.03 -13.51 -6.93
CA ALA A 288 -3.70 -14.14 -5.82
C ALA A 288 -4.47 -13.09 -5.03
N CYS A 289 -5.79 -13.23 -5.02
CA CYS A 289 -6.69 -12.25 -4.43
C CYS A 289 -7.68 -12.96 -3.50
N PRO A 290 -7.20 -13.49 -2.36
CA PRO A 290 -8.06 -14.16 -1.40
C PRO A 290 -9.11 -13.16 -0.89
N HIS A 291 -10.37 -13.60 -0.82
CA HIS A 291 -11.50 -12.79 -0.34
C HIS A 291 -11.88 -11.58 -1.21
N SER A 292 -11.52 -11.59 -2.50
CA SER A 292 -12.07 -10.60 -3.43
C SER A 292 -13.58 -10.80 -3.64
N ASN A 293 -14.31 -9.71 -3.92
CA ASN A 293 -15.72 -9.82 -4.29
C ASN A 293 -15.84 -10.64 -5.60
N PRO A 294 -16.62 -11.73 -5.66
CA PRO A 294 -16.66 -12.60 -6.84
C PRO A 294 -17.04 -11.86 -8.13
N GLY A 295 -17.96 -10.90 -8.05
CA GLY A 295 -18.35 -10.09 -9.20
C GLY A 295 -17.23 -9.19 -9.71
N ARG A 296 -16.45 -8.58 -8.81
CA ARG A 296 -15.27 -7.77 -9.17
C ARG A 296 -14.17 -8.63 -9.76
N PHE A 297 -13.94 -9.81 -9.18
CA PHE A 297 -12.93 -10.75 -9.67
C PHE A 297 -13.23 -11.22 -11.09
N GLU A 298 -14.48 -11.60 -11.36
CA GLU A 298 -14.90 -11.99 -12.71
C GLU A 298 -14.90 -10.82 -13.70
N ALA A 299 -15.27 -9.60 -13.27
CA ALA A 299 -15.14 -8.41 -14.10
C ALA A 299 -13.68 -8.11 -14.45
N ALA A 300 -12.77 -8.21 -13.48
CA ALA A 300 -11.34 -8.03 -13.69
C ALA A 300 -10.76 -9.09 -14.62
N LYS A 301 -11.14 -10.36 -14.47
CA LYS A 301 -10.80 -11.41 -15.43
C LYS A 301 -11.25 -11.04 -16.83
N ARG A 302 -12.53 -10.69 -17.03
CA ARG A 302 -13.04 -10.30 -18.36
C ARG A 302 -12.24 -9.16 -18.96
N LEU A 303 -11.96 -8.12 -18.18
CA LEU A 303 -11.18 -6.95 -18.62
C LEU A 303 -9.75 -7.33 -19.01
N LEU A 304 -9.02 -8.00 -18.12
CA LEU A 304 -7.63 -8.39 -18.34
C LEU A 304 -7.50 -9.45 -19.44
N TYR A 305 -8.57 -10.22 -19.69
CA TYR A 305 -8.54 -11.35 -20.59
C TYR A 305 -9.06 -10.99 -21.99
N ALA A 306 -9.65 -9.82 -22.19
CA ALA A 306 -10.24 -9.35 -23.44
C ALA A 306 -9.27 -9.17 -24.63
N GLY A 307 -7.95 -9.33 -24.43
CA GLY A 307 -6.95 -9.34 -25.51
C GLY A 307 -6.91 -10.67 -26.31
N PRO A 308 -6.22 -10.72 -27.47
CA PRO A 308 -6.17 -11.91 -28.31
C PRO A 308 -5.75 -13.17 -27.53
N LEU A 309 -6.56 -14.22 -27.67
CA LEU A 309 -6.57 -15.43 -26.84
C LEU A 309 -5.30 -16.29 -26.93
N GLU A 310 -4.52 -16.18 -28.01
CA GLU A 310 -3.62 -17.27 -28.41
C GLU A 310 -2.20 -17.23 -27.81
N ALA A 311 -1.81 -16.22 -27.02
CA ALA A 311 -0.42 -16.10 -26.54
C ALA A 311 -0.21 -15.62 -25.09
N GLN A 312 -1.25 -15.40 -24.29
CA GLN A 312 -1.10 -14.75 -22.98
C GLN A 312 -1.41 -15.69 -21.80
N THR A 313 -0.39 -15.97 -20.98
CA THR A 313 -0.57 -16.63 -19.69
C THR A 313 -1.36 -15.73 -18.75
N LYS A 314 -2.50 -16.23 -18.27
CA LYS A 314 -3.51 -15.49 -17.52
C LYS A 314 -4.00 -16.33 -16.34
N ASN A 315 -3.37 -16.14 -15.17
CA ASN A 315 -3.56 -16.97 -13.99
C ASN A 315 -3.94 -16.11 -12.77
N LEU A 316 -5.20 -15.68 -12.72
CA LEU A 316 -5.80 -15.09 -11.52
C LEU A 316 -6.47 -16.19 -10.67
N THR A 317 -6.05 -16.30 -9.42
CA THR A 317 -6.53 -17.31 -8.47
C THR A 317 -7.00 -16.67 -7.16
N GLU A 318 -7.77 -17.43 -6.38
CA GLU A 318 -8.21 -17.04 -5.02
C GLU A 318 -7.28 -17.60 -3.93
N MET A 319 -6.07 -18.00 -4.30
CA MET A 319 -5.10 -18.59 -3.38
C MET A 319 -4.55 -17.55 -2.39
N ASP A 320 -3.97 -18.04 -1.29
CA ASP A 320 -3.12 -17.22 -0.43
C ASP A 320 -1.93 -16.64 -1.21
N CYS A 321 -1.54 -15.39 -0.91
CA CYS A 321 -0.46 -14.69 -1.62
C CYS A 321 0.87 -15.43 -1.52
N ALA A 322 1.20 -16.02 -0.37
CA ALA A 322 2.46 -16.71 -0.21
C ALA A 322 2.45 -18.03 -0.97
N GLN A 323 1.36 -18.80 -0.84
CA GLN A 323 1.16 -20.04 -1.61
C GLN A 323 1.25 -19.78 -3.11
N PHE A 324 0.67 -18.69 -3.60
CA PHE A 324 0.72 -18.29 -5.00
C PHE A 324 2.16 -18.07 -5.50
N ILE A 325 2.96 -17.29 -4.78
CA ILE A 325 4.36 -17.03 -5.16
C ILE A 325 5.16 -18.32 -5.25
N GLU A 326 4.89 -19.30 -4.37
CA GLU A 326 5.54 -20.61 -4.42
C GLU A 326 5.08 -21.44 -5.62
N SER A 327 3.77 -21.46 -5.89
CA SER A 327 3.18 -22.24 -6.99
C SER A 327 3.61 -21.75 -8.38
N TYR A 328 3.84 -20.45 -8.55
CA TYR A 328 4.22 -19.84 -9.83
C TYR A 328 5.69 -19.38 -9.86
N ARG A 329 6.54 -19.88 -8.96
CA ARG A 329 7.93 -19.41 -8.83
C ARG A 329 8.73 -19.50 -10.14
N ALA A 330 8.56 -20.60 -10.89
CA ALA A 330 9.32 -20.86 -12.11
C ALA A 330 8.93 -19.87 -13.21
N GLU A 331 7.64 -19.60 -13.34
CA GLU A 331 7.07 -18.67 -14.31
C GLU A 331 7.44 -17.22 -13.98
N LEU A 332 7.41 -16.86 -12.70
CA LEU A 332 7.69 -15.49 -12.26
C LEU A 332 9.18 -15.16 -12.31
N PHE A 333 10.05 -16.06 -11.83
CA PHE A 333 11.47 -15.78 -11.60
C PHE A 333 12.42 -16.53 -12.55
N GLY A 334 11.92 -17.44 -13.40
CA GLY A 334 12.74 -18.22 -14.32
C GLY A 334 13.62 -19.26 -13.63
N THR A 335 13.14 -19.81 -12.50
CA THR A 335 13.84 -20.78 -11.64
C THR A 335 13.41 -22.21 -11.85
#